data_AF-A0A957KTD1-F1
#
_entry.id   AF-A0A957KTD1-F1
#
_cell.length_a   1.000
_cell.length_b   1.000
_cell.length_c   1.000
_cell.angle_alpha   90.00
_cell.angle_beta   90.00
_cell.angle_gamma   90.00
#
_symmetry.space_group_name_H-M   'P 1'
#
loop_
_entity.id
_entity.type
_entity.pdbx_description
1 polymer ?
#
loop_
_entity_poly.entity_id
_entity_poly.type
_entity_poly.pdbx_seq_one_letter_code
_entity_poly.pdbx_strand_id
1 'polypeptide(L)'
;WIASGATGDPDTVAAAGLPVAVLDDDTTGDVYYLADATALDAASIAATVATVLWSGANHLVVATTLDGELALVESLPAQGVALTLIAPLPLAPPGVVDAAAAFPTPAAVADPAIATLLAQVTTAELQDLVNKLSGQTPVTVGGAQVTLNTRYTFASRIRDAEQFVYEYYQSLGIPVQYANWTYGNYSGRNVVAEVRGSSQP
;
A
#
# COMPACT_ATOMS: atom_id res chain seq x y z
N TRP A 1 -8.54 16.15 -9.91
CA TRP A 1 -7.96 15.00 -10.65
C TRP A 1 -6.51 15.32 -10.94
N ILE A 2 -5.63 14.33 -10.85
CA ILE A 2 -4.21 14.46 -11.20
C ILE A 2 -3.95 13.42 -12.29
N ALA A 3 -3.21 13.80 -13.32
CA ALA A 3 -2.83 12.93 -14.43
C ALA A 3 -1.41 13.26 -14.88
N SER A 4 -0.71 12.26 -15.42
CA SER A 4 0.52 12.43 -16.17
C SER A 4 0.21 12.20 -17.65
N GLY A 5 0.92 12.90 -18.54
CA GLY A 5 0.62 12.93 -19.96
C GLY A 5 1.75 13.57 -20.78
N ALA A 6 1.54 13.70 -22.08
CA ALA A 6 2.47 14.38 -22.98
C ALA A 6 2.37 15.90 -22.81
N THR A 7 3.42 16.63 -23.21
CA THR A 7 3.50 18.09 -23.10
C THR A 7 2.38 18.86 -23.80
N GLY A 8 1.68 18.27 -24.78
CA GLY A 8 0.53 18.86 -25.47
C GLY A 8 -0.85 18.51 -24.88
N ASP A 9 -0.91 17.63 -23.88
CA ASP A 9 -2.17 17.24 -23.25
C ASP A 9 -2.84 18.39 -22.48
N PRO A 10 -2.13 19.27 -21.75
CA PRO A 10 -2.75 20.42 -21.08
C PRO A 10 -3.53 21.32 -22.03
N ASP A 11 -3.00 21.60 -23.23
CA ASP A 11 -3.69 22.40 -24.25
C ASP A 11 -4.99 21.73 -24.72
N THR A 12 -4.94 20.40 -24.89
CA THR A 12 -6.11 19.60 -25.28
C THR A 12 -7.20 19.64 -24.20
N VAL A 13 -6.81 19.53 -22.92
CA VAL A 13 -7.74 19.61 -21.78
C VAL A 13 -8.33 21.02 -21.64
N ALA A 14 -7.51 22.06 -21.79
CA ALA A 14 -7.96 23.45 -21.77
C ALA A 14 -8.93 23.75 -22.92
N ALA A 15 -8.66 23.24 -24.13
CA ALA A 15 -9.55 23.38 -25.28
C ALA A 15 -10.92 22.70 -25.07
N ALA A 16 -10.98 21.67 -24.22
CA ALA A 16 -12.23 21.04 -23.78
C ALA A 16 -12.99 21.84 -22.69
N GLY A 17 -12.49 23.02 -22.30
CA GLY A 17 -13.12 23.89 -21.31
C GLY A 17 -12.89 23.44 -19.86
N LEU A 18 -11.95 22.53 -19.62
CA LEU A 18 -11.61 22.05 -18.29
C LEU A 18 -10.45 22.86 -17.71
N PRO A 19 -10.55 23.33 -16.45
CA PRO A 19 -9.43 24.01 -15.80
C PRO A 19 -8.30 23.01 -15.57
N VAL A 20 -7.10 23.38 -16.01
CA VAL A 20 -5.89 22.56 -15.90
C VAL A 20 -4.74 23.41 -15.37
N ALA A 21 -3.89 22.80 -14.55
CA ALA A 21 -2.66 23.39 -14.06
C ALA A 21 -1.55 22.34 -14.20
N VAL A 22 -0.43 22.74 -14.80
CA VAL A 22 0.78 21.91 -14.85
C VAL A 22 1.48 22.03 -13.51
N LEU A 23 1.66 20.90 -12.82
CA LEU A 23 2.35 20.83 -11.53
C LEU A 23 3.85 20.58 -11.70
N ASP A 24 4.22 19.91 -12.78
CA ASP A 24 5.58 19.53 -13.13
C ASP A 24 5.66 19.37 -14.65
N ASP A 25 6.62 20.04 -15.29
CA ASP A 25 6.81 20.03 -16.74
C ASP A 25 7.86 18.98 -17.18
N ASP A 26 8.64 18.42 -16.26
CA ASP A 26 9.58 17.33 -16.54
C ASP A 26 9.53 16.25 -15.46
N THR A 27 8.74 15.21 -15.74
CA THR A 27 8.57 14.08 -14.82
C THR A 27 9.71 13.05 -14.85
N THR A 28 10.81 13.33 -15.55
CA THR A 28 11.88 12.37 -15.79
C THR A 28 12.67 12.08 -14.51
N GLY A 29 12.55 10.84 -14.02
CA GLY A 29 13.32 10.36 -12.85
C GLY A 29 12.69 10.69 -11.49
N ASP A 30 11.54 11.35 -11.50
CA ASP A 30 10.80 11.72 -10.30
C ASP A 30 9.69 10.72 -9.97
N VAL A 31 9.38 10.67 -8.68
CA VAL A 31 8.36 9.84 -8.05
C VAL A 31 7.40 10.76 -7.30
N TYR A 32 6.10 10.54 -7.48
CA TYR A 32 5.06 11.43 -6.98
C TYR A 32 4.20 10.75 -5.92
N TYR A 33 3.87 11.48 -4.86
CA TYR A 33 2.98 11.03 -3.80
C TYR A 33 1.90 12.04 -3.48
N LEU A 34 0.77 11.51 -3.02
CA LEU A 34 -0.16 12.25 -2.18
C LEU A 34 0.29 12.11 -0.73
N ALA A 35 0.40 13.24 -0.03
CA ALA A 35 0.56 13.27 1.42
C ALA A 35 -0.70 13.83 2.09
N ASP A 36 -1.05 13.33 3.28
CA ASP A 36 -2.16 13.87 4.08
C ASP A 36 -1.83 15.29 4.57
N ALA A 37 -2.56 16.28 4.05
CA ALA A 37 -2.35 17.68 4.44
C ALA A 37 -3.05 18.06 5.76
N THR A 38 -3.91 17.19 6.29
CA THR A 38 -4.62 17.43 7.55
C THR A 38 -3.74 17.14 8.77
N ALA A 39 -2.63 16.42 8.58
CA ALA A 39 -1.63 16.19 9.61
C ALA A 39 -0.94 17.51 10.01
N LEU A 40 -0.61 17.63 11.30
CA LEU A 40 0.06 18.80 11.85
C LEU A 40 1.39 19.06 11.12
N ASP A 41 1.59 20.29 10.66
CA ASP A 41 2.80 20.74 9.96
C ASP A 41 3.19 19.92 8.72
N ALA A 42 2.22 19.20 8.10
CA ALA A 42 2.47 18.27 6.99
C ALA A 42 3.31 18.86 5.85
N ALA A 43 3.02 20.09 5.42
CA ALA A 43 3.74 20.74 4.33
C ALA A 43 5.19 21.06 4.71
N SER A 44 5.45 21.49 5.94
CA SER A 44 6.79 21.76 6.44
C SER A 44 7.59 20.47 6.60
N ILE A 45 6.96 19.41 7.10
CA ILE A 45 7.57 18.08 7.21
C ILE A 45 7.94 17.55 5.82
N ALA A 46 6.98 17.57 4.87
CA ALA A 46 7.19 17.11 3.50
C ALA A 46 8.35 17.86 2.81
N ALA A 47 8.41 19.19 2.97
CA ALA A 47 9.45 20.03 2.39
C ALA A 47 10.87 19.72 2.87
N THR A 48 11.05 18.91 3.93
CA THR A 48 12.39 18.50 4.40
C THR A 48 13.03 17.40 3.56
N VAL A 49 12.21 16.64 2.82
CA VAL A 49 12.63 15.41 2.12
C VAL A 49 12.06 15.28 0.70
N ALA A 50 11.17 16.18 0.30
CA ALA A 50 10.57 16.22 -1.04
C ALA A 50 10.20 17.65 -1.45
N THR A 51 9.99 17.85 -2.74
CA THR A 51 9.44 19.08 -3.31
C THR A 51 7.92 19.05 -3.19
N VAL A 52 7.32 20.06 -2.53
CA VAL A 52 5.85 20.21 -2.47
C VAL A 52 5.40 20.96 -3.72
N LEU A 53 4.81 20.24 -4.69
CA LEU A 53 4.32 20.78 -5.96
C LEU A 53 2.95 21.45 -5.83
N TRP A 54 2.13 20.94 -4.90
CA TRP A 54 0.80 21.48 -4.65
C TRP A 54 0.37 21.25 -3.20
N SER A 55 -0.40 22.21 -2.67
CA SER A 55 -0.97 22.15 -1.33
C SER A 55 -2.46 22.46 -1.37
N GLY A 56 -3.28 21.54 -0.87
CA GLY A 56 -4.71 21.72 -0.66
C GLY A 56 -5.11 21.50 0.79
N ALA A 57 -6.42 21.52 1.04
CA ALA A 57 -6.98 21.33 2.39
C ALA A 57 -6.74 19.93 2.96
N ASN A 58 -6.80 18.89 2.11
CA ASN A 58 -6.72 17.49 2.56
C ASN A 58 -5.49 16.75 2.03
N HIS A 59 -4.87 17.25 0.95
CA HIS A 59 -3.75 16.56 0.31
C HIS A 59 -2.67 17.53 -0.12
N LEU A 60 -1.43 17.06 -0.08
CA LEU A 60 -0.29 17.64 -0.78
C LEU A 60 0.05 16.76 -1.97
N VAL A 61 0.54 17.36 -3.06
CA VAL A 61 1.27 16.63 -4.10
C VAL A 61 2.74 16.90 -3.89
N VAL A 62 3.50 15.84 -3.68
CA VAL A 62 4.94 15.93 -3.44
C VAL A 62 5.69 15.11 -4.48
N ALA A 63 6.85 15.60 -4.89
CA ALA A 63 7.77 14.93 -5.80
C ALA A 63 9.13 14.74 -5.13
N THR A 64 9.75 13.60 -5.40
CA THR A 64 11.11 13.27 -5.00
C THR A 64 11.79 12.49 -6.11
N THR A 65 13.11 12.50 -6.14
CA THR A 65 13.87 11.59 -6.99
C THR A 65 13.78 10.16 -6.45
N LEU A 66 14.11 9.17 -7.29
CA LEU A 66 14.24 7.76 -6.89
C LEU A 66 15.17 7.58 -5.67
N ASP A 67 16.29 8.29 -5.62
CA ASP A 67 17.24 8.20 -4.51
C ASP A 67 16.67 8.80 -3.21
N GLY A 68 15.81 9.81 -3.31
CA GLY A 68 15.13 10.45 -2.18
C GLY A 68 13.89 9.71 -1.68
N GLU A 69 13.34 8.80 -2.48
CA GLU A 69 12.09 8.09 -2.19
C GLU A 69 12.12 7.38 -0.84
N LEU A 70 13.24 6.72 -0.50
CA LEU A 70 13.39 6.02 0.78
C LEU A 70 13.31 6.99 1.97
N ALA A 71 13.96 8.15 1.88
CA ALA A 71 13.93 9.15 2.95
C ALA A 71 12.52 9.70 3.14
N LEU A 72 11.79 9.93 2.04
CA LEU A 72 10.40 10.38 2.07
C LEU A 72 9.49 9.37 2.80
N VAL A 73 9.52 8.10 2.39
CA VAL A 73 8.60 7.06 2.89
C VAL A 73 8.92 6.57 4.30
N GLU A 74 10.16 6.76 4.78
CA GLU A 74 10.53 6.46 6.17
C GLU A 74 10.29 7.64 7.13
N SER A 75 10.37 8.88 6.66
CA SER A 75 10.29 10.07 7.52
C SER A 75 8.87 10.61 7.73
N LEU A 76 8.04 10.68 6.69
CA LEU A 76 6.71 11.29 6.78
C LEU A 76 5.74 10.45 7.63
N PRO A 77 5.56 9.13 7.37
CA PRO A 77 4.68 8.31 8.18
C PRO A 77 5.11 8.24 9.65
N ALA A 78 6.42 8.24 9.91
CA ALA A 78 6.97 8.28 11.27
C ALA A 78 6.61 9.57 12.03
N GLN A 79 6.32 10.65 11.30
CA GLN A 79 5.87 11.94 11.83
C GLN A 79 4.35 12.13 11.73
N GLY A 80 3.60 11.07 11.40
CA GLY A 80 2.14 11.07 11.33
C GLY A 80 1.56 11.58 10.01
N VAL A 81 2.38 11.80 8.98
CA VAL A 81 1.92 12.21 7.65
C VAL A 81 1.77 10.96 6.77
N ALA A 82 0.52 10.55 6.52
CA ALA A 82 0.25 9.41 5.65
C ALA A 82 0.60 9.71 4.19
N LEU A 83 1.09 8.69 3.47
CA LEU A 83 1.51 8.79 2.07
C LEU A 83 0.78 7.78 1.18
N THR A 84 0.54 8.16 -0.09
CA THR A 84 0.04 7.28 -1.14
C THR A 84 0.77 7.56 -2.45
N LEU A 85 1.34 6.52 -3.07
CA LEU A 85 2.03 6.62 -4.36
C LEU A 85 1.04 7.03 -5.46
N ILE A 86 1.40 8.03 -6.25
CA ILE A 86 0.69 8.37 -7.49
C ILE A 86 1.28 7.53 -8.60
N ALA A 87 0.65 6.40 -8.90
CA ALA A 87 1.08 5.52 -9.99
C ALA A 87 0.74 6.16 -11.36
N PRO A 88 1.60 6.04 -12.38
CA PRO A 88 1.33 6.48 -13.75
C PRO A 88 0.40 5.48 -14.47
N LEU A 89 -0.65 5.02 -13.78
CA LEU A 89 -1.66 4.16 -14.36
C LEU A 89 -2.73 5.04 -15.00
N PRO A 90 -3.12 4.78 -16.26
CA PRO A 90 -4.29 5.43 -16.82
C PRO A 90 -5.47 5.14 -15.91
N LEU A 91 -6.22 6.19 -15.56
CA LEU A 91 -7.51 6.02 -14.89
C LEU A 91 -8.37 5.13 -15.79
N ALA A 92 -8.56 3.88 -15.37
CA ALA A 92 -9.58 3.05 -15.98
C ALA A 92 -10.91 3.82 -15.78
N PRO A 93 -11.75 3.94 -16.83
CA PRO A 93 -13.10 4.45 -16.63
C PRO A 93 -13.74 3.61 -15.53
N PRO A 94 -14.53 4.22 -14.61
CA PRO A 94 -15.18 3.47 -13.55
C PRO A 94 -16.07 2.39 -14.18
N GLY A 95 -15.53 1.17 -14.25
CA GLY A 95 -16.29 -0.01 -14.56
C GLY A 95 -17.13 -0.29 -13.33
N VAL A 96 -18.45 -0.24 -13.47
CA VAL A 96 -19.35 -0.77 -12.44
C VAL A 96 -19.18 -2.29 -12.47
N VAL A 97 -18.16 -2.79 -11.77
CA VAL A 97 -18.18 -4.19 -11.35
C VAL A 97 -19.19 -4.26 -10.23
N ASP A 98 -20.42 -4.65 -10.56
CA ASP A 98 -21.40 -5.01 -9.56
C ASP A 98 -20.95 -6.34 -8.92
N ALA A 99 -20.01 -6.23 -7.98
CA ALA A 99 -19.51 -7.36 -7.21
C ALA A 99 -20.65 -8.05 -6.45
N ALA A 100 -21.75 -7.35 -6.14
CA ALA A 100 -22.90 -7.91 -5.44
C ALA A 100 -23.66 -8.94 -6.30
N ALA A 101 -23.63 -8.81 -7.63
CA ALA A 101 -24.29 -9.75 -8.55
C ALA A 101 -23.59 -11.12 -8.66
N ALA A 102 -22.35 -11.25 -8.16
CA ALA A 102 -21.57 -12.49 -8.23
C ALA A 102 -21.73 -13.40 -6.99
N PHE A 103 -22.40 -12.94 -5.94
CA PHE A 103 -22.55 -13.74 -4.73
C PHE A 103 -23.84 -14.57 -4.79
N PRO A 104 -23.76 -15.90 -4.56
CA PRO A 104 -24.96 -16.72 -4.43
C PRO A 104 -25.81 -16.22 -3.26
N THR A 105 -27.13 -16.39 -3.35
CA THR A 105 -28.04 -16.08 -2.24
C THR A 105 -27.57 -16.79 -0.98
N PRO A 106 -27.40 -16.06 0.15
CA PRO A 106 -26.97 -16.66 1.41
C PRO A 106 -27.83 -17.87 1.76
N ALA A 107 -27.21 -18.96 2.20
CA ALA A 107 -27.95 -20.12 2.68
C ALA A 107 -28.90 -19.70 3.81
N ALA A 108 -30.14 -20.20 3.79
CA ALA A 108 -31.16 -19.85 4.77
C ALA A 108 -30.80 -20.29 6.21
N VAL A 109 -29.83 -21.19 6.36
CA VAL A 109 -29.33 -21.70 7.64
C VAL A 109 -27.81 -21.69 7.62
N ALA A 110 -27.19 -21.19 8.70
CA ALA A 110 -25.76 -21.21 8.88
C ALA A 110 -25.23 -22.65 9.04
N ASP A 111 -24.13 -22.97 8.37
CA ASP A 111 -23.46 -24.26 8.53
C ASP A 111 -22.86 -24.37 9.95
N PRO A 112 -23.20 -25.41 10.73
CA PRO A 112 -22.69 -25.56 12.09
C PRO A 112 -21.17 -25.76 12.16
N ALA A 113 -20.54 -26.32 11.12
CA ALA A 113 -19.08 -26.42 11.04
C ALA A 113 -18.45 -25.03 10.90
N ILE A 114 -19.02 -24.16 10.06
CA ILE A 114 -18.58 -22.77 9.92
C ILE A 114 -18.76 -22.01 11.23
N ALA A 115 -19.91 -22.17 11.90
CA ALA A 115 -20.16 -21.54 13.21
C ALA A 115 -19.11 -21.97 14.26
N THR A 116 -18.70 -23.24 14.24
CA THR A 116 -17.66 -23.77 15.13
C THR A 116 -16.27 -23.18 14.82
N LEU A 117 -15.96 -22.91 13.54
CA LEU A 117 -14.72 -22.24 13.15
C LEU A 117 -14.71 -20.77 13.57
N LEU A 118 -15.82 -20.05 13.37
CA LEU A 118 -15.94 -18.64 13.75
C LEU A 118 -15.80 -18.45 15.26
N ALA A 119 -16.30 -19.38 16.08
CA ALA A 119 -16.16 -19.34 17.52
C ALA A 119 -14.70 -19.46 18.02
N GLN A 120 -13.77 -19.92 17.17
CA GLN A 120 -12.35 -20.01 17.50
C GLN A 120 -11.58 -18.72 17.21
N VAL A 121 -12.16 -17.77 16.45
CA VAL A 121 -11.50 -16.50 16.13
C VAL A 121 -11.72 -15.52 17.28
N THR A 122 -10.65 -15.09 17.94
CA THR A 122 -10.74 -14.11 19.03
C THR A 122 -10.30 -12.71 18.60
N THR A 123 -10.95 -11.68 19.15
CA THR A 123 -10.53 -10.28 18.96
C THR A 123 -9.10 -10.05 19.44
N ALA A 124 -8.68 -10.75 20.51
CA ALA A 124 -7.35 -10.61 21.07
C ALA A 124 -6.26 -11.09 20.08
N GLU A 125 -6.46 -12.22 19.41
CA GLU A 125 -5.52 -12.73 18.40
C GLU A 125 -5.44 -11.80 17.18
N LEU A 126 -6.58 -11.30 16.71
CA LEU A 126 -6.61 -10.34 15.60
C LEU A 126 -5.87 -9.05 15.98
N GLN A 127 -6.11 -8.53 17.18
CA GLN A 127 -5.47 -7.31 17.64
C GLN A 127 -3.96 -7.49 17.85
N ASP A 128 -3.52 -8.65 18.36
CA ASP A 128 -2.10 -9.00 18.47
C ASP A 128 -1.42 -9.01 17.09
N LEU A 129 -2.02 -9.65 16.08
CA LEU A 129 -1.49 -9.64 14.71
C LEU A 129 -1.42 -8.23 14.11
N VAL A 130 -2.44 -7.41 14.33
CA VAL A 130 -2.46 -6.01 13.87
C VAL A 130 -1.37 -5.19 14.57
N ASN A 131 -1.20 -5.33 15.88
CA ASN A 131 -0.18 -4.60 16.66
C ASN A 131 1.24 -4.95 16.19
N LYS A 132 1.47 -6.23 15.88
CA LYS A 132 2.75 -6.73 15.33
C LYS A 132 3.03 -6.14 13.95
N LEU A 133 2.08 -6.25 13.02
CA LEU A 133 2.27 -5.77 11.64
C LEU A 133 2.24 -4.25 11.49
N SER A 134 1.59 -3.53 12.40
CA SER A 134 1.61 -2.06 12.44
C SER A 134 2.88 -1.48 13.06
N GLY A 135 3.73 -2.32 13.67
CA GLY A 135 4.90 -1.87 14.41
C GLY A 135 4.59 -1.29 15.79
N GLN A 136 3.35 -1.40 16.27
CA GLN A 136 2.99 -1.00 17.63
C GLN A 136 3.72 -1.85 18.68
N THR A 137 3.95 -3.14 18.38
CA THR A 137 4.75 -4.04 19.21
C THR A 137 5.88 -4.66 18.39
N PRO A 138 7.09 -4.80 18.96
CA PRO A 138 8.18 -5.54 18.32
C PRO A 138 7.79 -6.99 18.00
N VAL A 139 8.35 -7.51 16.91
CA VAL A 139 8.21 -8.89 16.44
C VAL A 139 9.57 -9.58 16.41
N THR A 140 9.56 -10.90 16.53
CA THR A 140 10.74 -11.72 16.25
C THR A 140 10.78 -12.06 14.77
N VAL A 141 11.90 -11.77 14.10
CA VAL A 141 12.16 -12.11 12.70
C VAL A 141 13.55 -12.72 12.61
N GLY A 142 13.68 -13.94 12.10
CA GLY A 142 14.97 -14.63 12.01
C GLY A 142 15.70 -14.76 13.36
N GLY A 143 14.95 -14.77 14.47
CA GLY A 143 15.47 -14.80 15.83
C GLY A 143 15.85 -13.44 16.44
N ALA A 144 15.76 -12.33 15.69
CA ALA A 144 16.03 -10.99 16.18
C ALA A 144 14.73 -10.20 16.48
N GLN A 145 14.75 -9.33 17.49
CA GLN A 145 13.65 -8.41 17.78
C GLN A 145 13.69 -7.21 16.82
N VAL A 146 12.59 -6.97 16.12
CA VAL A 146 12.43 -5.94 15.10
C VAL A 146 11.12 -5.20 15.31
N THR A 147 11.13 -3.87 15.16
CA THR A 147 9.89 -3.08 15.08
C THR A 147 9.59 -2.76 13.61
N LEU A 148 8.43 -3.20 13.11
CA LEU A 148 7.99 -2.96 11.73
C LEU A 148 7.43 -1.54 11.57
N ASN A 149 8.28 -0.52 11.69
CA ASN A 149 7.88 0.89 11.59
C ASN A 149 7.36 1.29 10.20
N THR A 150 7.64 0.50 9.17
CA THR A 150 7.06 0.64 7.84
C THR A 150 6.94 -0.73 7.16
N ARG A 151 5.94 -0.86 6.29
CA ARG A 151 5.76 -2.00 5.36
C ARG A 151 5.67 -1.50 3.92
N TYR A 152 6.29 -0.35 3.65
CA TYR A 152 6.38 0.19 2.32
C TYR A 152 7.26 -0.70 1.44
N THR A 153 6.80 -1.02 0.23
CA THR A 153 7.41 -2.03 -0.65
C THR A 153 8.88 -1.79 -0.98
N PHE A 154 9.35 -0.54 -0.96
CA PHE A 154 10.75 -0.20 -1.27
C PHE A 154 11.58 0.16 -0.03
N ALA A 155 10.98 0.14 1.16
CA ALA A 155 11.74 0.28 2.39
C ALA A 155 12.44 -1.03 2.75
N SER A 156 13.66 -0.97 3.30
CA SER A 156 14.41 -2.16 3.71
C SER A 156 13.61 -3.05 4.68
N ARG A 157 12.81 -2.41 5.55
CA ARG A 157 11.95 -3.07 6.55
C ARG A 157 10.87 -3.98 5.96
N ILE A 158 10.54 -3.83 4.66
CA ILE A 158 9.61 -4.76 4.00
C ILE A 158 10.09 -6.21 4.08
N ARG A 159 11.41 -6.42 4.03
CA ARG A 159 12.00 -7.77 4.08
C ARG A 159 11.74 -8.46 5.40
N ASP A 160 11.74 -7.71 6.49
CA ASP A 160 11.41 -8.23 7.81
C ASP A 160 9.92 -8.53 7.95
N ALA A 161 9.06 -7.67 7.39
CA ALA A 161 7.62 -7.91 7.40
C ALA A 161 7.23 -9.14 6.56
N GLU A 162 7.83 -9.30 5.38
CA GLU A 162 7.68 -10.49 4.54
C GLU A 162 8.16 -11.75 5.28
N GLN A 163 9.31 -11.68 5.95
CA GLN A 163 9.85 -12.80 6.71
C GLN A 163 9.00 -13.14 7.94
N PHE A 164 8.47 -12.14 8.66
CA PHE A 164 7.53 -12.36 9.76
C PHE A 164 6.30 -13.16 9.32
N VAL A 165 5.68 -12.76 8.20
CA VAL A 165 4.51 -13.46 7.66
C VAL A 165 4.89 -14.87 7.16
N TYR A 166 6.06 -15.02 6.55
CA TYR A 166 6.58 -16.32 6.14
C TYR A 166 6.74 -17.26 7.34
N GLU A 167 7.43 -16.81 8.39
CA GLU A 167 7.67 -17.58 9.62
C GLU A 167 6.36 -17.91 10.35
N TYR A 168 5.38 -17.00 10.34
CA TYR A 168 4.05 -17.24 10.88
C TYR A 168 3.38 -18.45 10.20
N TYR A 169 3.28 -18.46 8.86
CA TYR A 169 2.66 -19.59 8.15
C TYR A 169 3.49 -20.88 8.26
N GLN A 170 4.82 -20.76 8.28
CA GLN A 170 5.71 -21.89 8.52
C GLN A 170 5.45 -22.53 9.90
N SER A 171 5.22 -21.72 10.94
CA SER A 171 4.92 -22.21 12.29
C SER A 171 3.58 -22.97 12.39
N LEU A 172 2.65 -22.65 11.49
CA LEU A 172 1.37 -23.37 11.35
C LEU A 172 1.51 -24.68 10.55
N GLY A 173 2.71 -24.99 10.04
CA GLY A 173 2.95 -26.16 9.20
C GLY A 173 2.41 -26.02 7.77
N ILE A 174 2.09 -24.80 7.34
CA ILE A 174 1.59 -24.53 5.99
C ILE A 174 2.77 -24.31 5.04
N PRO A 175 2.85 -25.03 3.90
CA PRO A 175 3.84 -24.74 2.87
C PRO A 175 3.77 -23.28 2.44
N VAL A 176 4.92 -22.59 2.52
CA VAL A 176 5.02 -21.17 2.23
C VAL A 176 6.25 -20.90 1.36
N GLN A 177 6.12 -19.98 0.41
CA GLN A 177 7.18 -19.61 -0.52
C GLN A 177 7.17 -18.10 -0.80
N TYR A 178 8.31 -17.57 -1.24
CA TYR A 178 8.38 -16.24 -1.82
C TYR A 178 8.11 -16.29 -3.33
N ALA A 179 7.27 -15.39 -3.83
CA ALA A 179 7.01 -15.22 -5.25
C ALA A 179 7.45 -13.82 -5.70
N ASN A 180 8.58 -13.73 -6.40
CA ASN A 180 9.16 -12.45 -6.84
C ASN A 180 8.34 -11.84 -7.99
N TRP A 181 8.33 -10.50 -8.06
CA TRP A 181 7.71 -9.75 -9.15
C TRP A 181 8.53 -8.51 -9.53
N THR A 182 8.28 -8.00 -10.74
CA THR A 182 8.83 -6.75 -11.25
C THR A 182 7.72 -5.92 -11.92
N TYR A 183 7.78 -4.60 -11.75
CA TYR A 183 6.86 -3.64 -12.36
C TYR A 183 7.60 -2.34 -12.67
N GLY A 184 7.84 -2.05 -13.96
CA GLY A 184 8.70 -0.94 -14.35
C GLY A 184 10.10 -1.08 -13.72
N ASN A 185 10.54 -0.05 -12.99
CA ASN A 185 11.80 -0.06 -12.24
C ASN A 185 11.68 -0.68 -10.84
N TYR A 186 10.46 -1.07 -10.44
CA TYR A 186 10.19 -1.62 -9.12
C TYR A 186 10.28 -3.14 -9.12
N SER A 187 10.71 -3.70 -8.00
CA SER A 187 10.70 -5.14 -7.76
C SER A 187 10.33 -5.44 -6.32
N GLY A 188 9.77 -6.62 -6.10
CA GLY A 188 9.36 -7.06 -4.78
C GLY A 188 9.10 -8.56 -4.76
N ARG A 189 8.49 -9.03 -3.67
CA ARG A 189 8.04 -10.41 -3.56
C ARG A 189 6.76 -10.49 -2.74
N ASN A 190 5.94 -11.47 -3.08
CA ASN A 190 4.79 -11.86 -2.28
C ASN A 190 5.19 -13.04 -1.38
N VAL A 191 4.48 -13.18 -0.25
CA VAL A 191 4.51 -14.39 0.56
C VAL A 191 3.28 -15.21 0.20
N VAL A 192 3.48 -16.43 -0.29
CA VAL A 192 2.40 -17.32 -0.75
C VAL A 192 2.39 -18.54 0.14
N ALA A 193 1.34 -18.68 0.96
CA ALA A 193 1.06 -19.86 1.77
C ALA A 193 -0.07 -20.66 1.11
N GLU A 194 0.15 -21.94 0.85
CA GLU A 194 -0.76 -22.78 0.09
C GLU A 194 -1.29 -23.94 0.95
N VAL A 195 -2.62 -24.03 1.07
CA VAL A 195 -3.30 -25.22 1.59
C VAL A 195 -3.91 -25.94 0.41
N ARG A 196 -3.30 -27.06 0.01
CA ARG A 196 -3.71 -27.78 -1.19
C ARG A 196 -5.01 -28.55 -0.98
N GLY A 197 -5.90 -28.51 -1.96
CA GLY A 197 -7.11 -29.31 -1.97
C GLY A 197 -6.79 -30.80 -1.97
N SER A 198 -7.45 -31.58 -1.11
CA SER A 198 -7.21 -33.02 -0.99
C SER A 198 -7.82 -33.85 -2.12
N SER A 199 -8.75 -33.27 -2.90
CA SER A 199 -9.49 -33.95 -3.98
C SER A 199 -9.33 -33.30 -5.36
N GLN A 200 -9.02 -32.00 -5.42
CA GLN A 200 -8.76 -31.24 -6.65
C GLN A 200 -7.57 -30.30 -6.39
N PRO A 201 -6.35 -30.73 -6.76
CA PRO A 201 -5.09 -30.07 -6.40
C PRO A 201 -4.68 -28.90 -7.30
#